data_AF-A0A435FLE2-F1
#
_entry.id   AF-A0A435FLE2-F1
#
_cell.length_a   1.000
_cell.length_b   1.000
_cell.length_c   1.000
_cell.angle_alpha   90.00
_cell.angle_beta   90.00
_cell.angle_gamma   90.00
#
_symmetry.space_group_name_H-M   'P 1'
#
loop_
_entity.id
_entity.type
_entity.pdbx_description
1 polymer ?
#
loop_
_entity_poly.entity_id
_entity_poly.type
_entity_poly.pdbx_seq_one_letter_code
_entity_poly.pdbx_strand_id
1 'polypeptide(L)' 'MLSVLIETRNDEEGLARTLASLVGGAVEGVVRDVIVCDQGSTDQTHRVAEHAGCHY' A
#
# COMPACT_ATOMS: atom_id res chain seq x y z
N MET A 1 -4.86 7.29 15.52
CA MET A 1 -4.75 7.08 14.07
C MET A 1 -3.31 6.77 13.74
N LEU A 2 -3.10 5.71 12.97
CA LEU A 2 -1.82 5.22 12.51
C LEU A 2 -1.58 5.69 11.08
N SER A 3 -0.33 5.99 10.77
CA SER A 3 0.15 6.13 9.40
C SER A 3 1.06 4.94 9.10
N VAL A 4 0.85 4.30 7.96
CA VAL A 4 1.59 3.09 7.55
C VAL A 4 2.49 3.45 6.37
N LEU A 5 3.76 3.11 6.47
CA LEU A 5 4.73 3.24 5.38
C LEU A 5 5.14 1.83 4.94
N ILE A 6 5.07 1.57 3.64
CA ILE A 6 5.42 0.29 3.02
C ILE A 6 6.51 0.56 1.99
N GLU A 7 7.71 0.02 2.22
CA GLU A 7 8.73 -0.05 1.18
C GLU A 7 8.51 -1.30 0.32
N THR A 8 8.64 -1.15 -0.99
CA THR A 8 8.44 -2.27 -1.93
C THR A 8 9.37 -2.16 -3.13
N ARG A 9 9.63 -3.29 -3.79
CA ARG A 9 10.34 -3.39 -5.05
C ARG A 9 9.99 -4.69 -5.76
N ASN A 10 9.34 -4.58 -6.91
CA ASN A 10 8.92 -5.71 -7.74
C ASN A 10 8.09 -6.77 -6.97
N ASP A 11 7.12 -6.31 -6.17
CA ASP A 11 6.27 -7.21 -5.38
C ASP A 11 4.80 -6.77 -5.43
N GLU A 12 4.24 -6.78 -6.64
CA GLU A 12 2.85 -6.44 -6.89
C GLU A 12 1.86 -7.31 -6.09
N GLU A 13 2.11 -8.62 -5.96
CA GLU A 13 1.21 -9.55 -5.27
C GLU A 13 1.32 -9.43 -3.74
N GLY A 14 2.53 -9.27 -3.20
CA GLY A 14 2.75 -9.04 -1.78
C GLY A 14 2.20 -7.69 -1.32
N LEU A 15 2.39 -6.64 -2.13
CA LEU A 15 1.80 -5.33 -1.86
C LEU A 15 0.27 -5.40 -1.83
N ALA A 16 -0.36 -6.04 -2.83
CA ALA A 16 -1.82 -6.16 -2.88
C ALA A 16 -2.40 -6.88 -1.65
N ARG A 17 -1.78 -8.00 -1.25
CA ARG A 17 -2.19 -8.75 -0.04
C ARG A 17 -2.03 -7.93 1.23
N THR A 18 -0.94 -7.18 1.34
CA THR A 18 -0.69 -6.30 2.49
C THR A 18 -1.73 -5.20 2.58
N LEU A 19 -1.98 -4.49 1.48
CA LEU A 19 -2.97 -3.41 1.44
C LEU A 19 -4.40 -3.92 1.72
N ALA A 20 -4.76 -5.10 1.23
CA ALA A 20 -6.05 -5.73 1.53
C ALA A 20 -6.25 -5.97 3.04
N SER A 21 -5.19 -6.32 3.78
CA SER A 21 -5.27 -6.52 5.23
C SER A 21 -5.49 -5.24 6.02
N LEU A 22 -5.11 -4.08 5.47
CA LEU A 22 -5.28 -2.77 6.11
C LEU A 22 -6.70 -2.20 6.00
N VAL A 23 -7.54 -2.76 5.12
CA VAL A 23 -8.90 -2.26 4.85
C VAL A 23 -9.75 -2.20 6.12
N GLY A 24 -9.70 -3.24 6.97
CA GLY A 24 -10.44 -3.24 8.24
C GLY A 24 -10.03 -2.07 9.14
N GLY A 25 -8.72 -1.84 9.28
CA GLY A 25 -8.19 -0.72 10.06
C GLY A 25 -8.52 0.66 9.48
N ALA A 26 -8.62 0.78 8.15
CA ALA A 26 -9.07 2.01 7.49
C ALA A 26 -10.57 2.27 7.73
N VAL A 27 -11.40 1.24 7.62
CA VAL A 27 -12.86 1.34 7.85
C VAL A 27 -13.16 1.69 9.31
N GLU A 28 -12.43 1.12 10.27
CA GLU A 28 -12.56 1.45 11.70
C GLU A 28 -11.95 2.80 12.08
N GLY A 29 -11.27 3.48 11.16
CA GLY A 29 -10.60 4.77 11.41
C GLY A 29 -9.31 4.66 12.24
N VAL A 30 -8.76 3.45 12.39
CA VAL A 30 -7.48 3.21 13.06
C VAL A 30 -6.33 3.62 12.16
N VAL A 31 -6.38 3.28 10.87
CA VAL A 31 -5.41 3.65 9.84
C VAL A 31 -5.91 4.87 9.09
N ARG A 32 -5.08 5.91 9.02
CA ARG A 32 -5.40 7.17 8.35
C ARG A 32 -4.74 7.28 6.99
N ASP A 33 -3.44 7.04 6.96
CA ASP A 33 -2.60 7.27 5.79
C ASP A 33 -1.82 6.00 5.48
N VAL A 34 -1.74 5.65 4.20
CA VAL A 34 -0.88 4.59 3.70
C VAL A 34 0.01 5.17 2.61
N ILE A 35 1.32 5.08 2.83
CA ILE A 35 2.36 5.60 1.94
C ILE A 35 3.18 4.41 1.44
N VAL A 36 3.26 4.25 0.13
CA VAL A 36 4.04 3.22 -0.54
C VAL A 36 5.29 3.87 -1.11
N CYS A 37 6.45 3.52 -0.58
CA CYS A 37 7.74 3.98 -1.10
C CYS A 37 8.31 2.90 -2.02
N ASP A 38 8.14 3.08 -3.33
CA ASP A 38 8.71 2.17 -4.32
C ASP A 38 10.19 2.45 -4.59
N GLN A 39 11.00 1.39 -4.58
CA GLN A 39 12.45 1.46 -4.82
C GLN A 39 12.82 1.19 -6.29
N GLY A 40 12.00 1.66 -7.23
CA GLY A 40 12.22 1.53 -8.67
C GLY A 40 11.76 0.19 -9.22
N SER A 41 10.51 -0.18 -8.95
CA SER A 41 9.87 -1.34 -9.54
C SER A 41 9.76 -1.22 -11.06
N THR A 42 9.92 -2.36 -11.72
CA THR A 42 9.77 -2.55 -13.17
C THR A 42 8.59 -3.46 -13.52
N ASP A 43 7.85 -3.93 -12.52
CA ASP A 43 6.59 -4.68 -12.65
C ASP A 43 5.36 -3.75 -12.49
N GLN A 44 4.19 -4.30 -12.16
CA GLN A 44 2.96 -3.52 -11.98
C GLN A 44 2.75 -3.02 -10.53
N THR A 45 3.78 -3.03 -9.68
CA THR A 45 3.68 -2.58 -8.28
C THR A 45 3.08 -1.18 -8.15
N HIS A 46 3.45 -0.23 -9.02
CA HIS A 46 2.88 1.13 -9.04
C HIS A 46 1.36 1.14 -9.22
N ARG A 47 0.83 0.26 -10.08
CA ARG A 47 -0.61 0.18 -10.34
C ARG A 47 -1.34 -0.34 -9.12
N VAL A 48 -0.76 -1.27 -8.38
CA VAL A 48 -1.39 -1.80 -7.16
C VAL A 48 -1.57 -0.68 -6.14
N ALA A 49 -0.55 0.14 -5.91
CA ALA A 49 -0.62 1.28 -4.99
C ALA A 49 -1.65 2.33 -5.44
N GLU A 50 -1.67 2.67 -6.74
CA GLU A 50 -2.60 3.63 -7.32
C GLU A 50 -4.06 3.17 -7.19
N HIS A 51 -4.37 1.92 -7.53
CA HIS A 51 -5.73 1.38 -7.42
C HIS A 51 -6.20 1.25 -5.97
N ALA A 52 -5.29 1.07 -5.02
CA ALA A 52 -5.60 1.05 -3.60
C ALA A 52 -5.81 2.45 -3.00
N GLY A 53 -5.55 3.52 -3.77
CA GLY A 53 -5.67 4.91 -3.29
C GLY A 53 -4.58 5.31 -2.31
N CYS A 54 -3.43 4.64 -2.33
CA CYS A 54 -2.28 4.98 -1.49
C CYS A 54 -1.54 6.21 -2.04
N HIS A 55 -0.79 6.89 -1.18
CA HIS A 55 0.25 7.80 -1.64
C HIS A 55 1.45 6.98 -2.14
N TYR A 56 1.94 7.24 -3.34
CA TYR A 56 3.01 6.49 -4.00
C TYR A 56 4.12 7.44 -4.47
#